data_AF-A0A925B6A0-F1
#
_entry.id   AF-A0A925B6A0-F1
#
_cell.length_a   1.000
_cell.length_b   1.000
_cell.length_c   1.000
_cell.angle_alpha   90.00
_cell.angle_beta   90.00
_cell.angle_gamma   90.00
#
_symmetry.space_group_name_H-M   'P 1'
#
loop_
_entity.id
_entity.type
_entity.pdbx_description
1 polymer ?
#
loop_
_entity_poly.entity_id
_entity_poly.type
_entity_poly.pdbx_seq_one_letter_code
_entity_poly.pdbx_strand_id
1 'polypeptide(L)'
;MVPEETAVSFSYNRIAHAVMMATPADLEDFATGFSVTEGVVGAAHEIEELQVIPAANGIELRMWIAPAAMHAVEARRRQMAGPTGCGMCGLESLDQAMRGA
;
A
#
# COMPACT_ATOMS: atom_id res chain seq x y z
N MET A 1 15.87 -16.16 18.34
CA MET A 1 14.67 -15.95 17.50
C MET A 1 15.17 -15.24 16.24
N VAL A 2 14.92 -15.80 15.07
CA VAL A 2 15.29 -15.17 13.79
C VAL A 2 14.20 -14.15 13.46
N PRO A 3 14.52 -12.92 13.03
CA PRO A 3 13.51 -11.97 12.58
C PRO A 3 12.80 -12.54 11.34
N GLU A 4 11.47 -12.56 11.39
CA GLU A 4 10.63 -12.98 10.28
C GLU A 4 10.21 -11.74 9.49
N GLU A 5 10.51 -11.71 8.20
CA GLU A 5 10.04 -10.68 7.28
C GLU A 5 9.01 -11.28 6.32
N THR A 6 7.90 -10.57 6.14
CA THR A 6 6.82 -10.97 5.24
C THR A 6 6.49 -9.83 4.28
N ALA A 7 6.01 -10.16 3.09
CA ALA A 7 5.54 -9.15 2.15
C ALA A 7 4.24 -8.53 2.68
N VAL A 8 4.23 -7.22 2.85
CA VAL A 8 3.09 -6.42 3.31
C VAL A 8 2.67 -5.49 2.18
N SER A 9 1.47 -5.70 1.65
CA SER A 9 0.87 -4.89 0.60
C SER A 9 -0.06 -3.83 1.17
N PHE A 10 0.00 -2.62 0.64
CA PHE A 10 -0.85 -1.51 1.02
C PHE A 10 -1.85 -1.28 -0.11
N SER A 11 -3.14 -1.30 0.21
CA SER A 11 -4.20 -0.98 -0.74
C SER A 11 -5.11 0.11 -0.19
N TYR A 12 -5.47 1.09 -1.02
CA TYR A 12 -6.38 2.17 -0.67
C TYR A 12 -7.59 2.14 -1.61
N ASN A 13 -8.80 2.07 -1.05
CA ASN A 13 -10.06 2.00 -1.81
C ASN A 13 -10.03 0.90 -2.88
N ARG A 14 -9.44 -0.27 -2.54
CA ARG A 14 -9.21 -1.44 -3.41
C ARG A 14 -8.16 -1.26 -4.52
N ILE A 15 -7.34 -0.22 -4.45
CA ILE A 15 -6.25 0.03 -5.40
C ILE A 15 -4.91 -0.27 -4.71
N ALA A 16 -4.14 -1.20 -5.28
CA ALA A 16 -2.78 -1.49 -4.81
C ALA A 16 -1.88 -0.24 -4.94
N HIS A 17 -1.12 0.04 -3.88
CA HIS A 17 -0.29 1.23 -3.76
C HIS A 17 1.19 0.89 -3.62
N ALA A 18 1.54 0.00 -2.68
CA ALA A 18 2.91 -0.38 -2.41
C ALA A 18 2.98 -1.81 -1.85
N VAL A 19 4.17 -2.41 -1.92
CA VAL A 19 4.53 -3.63 -1.20
C VAL A 19 5.87 -3.40 -0.52
N MET A 20 5.98 -3.79 0.75
CA MET A 20 7.20 -3.70 1.55
C MET A 20 7.47 -5.02 2.24
N MET A 21 8.74 -5.34 2.50
CA MET A 21 9.10 -6.39 3.45
C MET A 21 9.03 -5.79 4.85
N ALA A 22 8.27 -6.40 5.74
CA ALA A 22 8.15 -5.96 7.12
C ALA A 22 7.95 -7.13 8.08
N THR A 23 8.33 -6.91 9.33
CA THR A 23 7.94 -7.80 10.43
C THR A 23 6.41 -7.83 10.53
N PRO A 24 5.76 -9.00 10.64
CA PRO A 24 4.30 -9.11 10.72
C PRO A 24 3.78 -8.77 12.14
N ALA A 25 4.19 -7.61 12.66
CA ALA A 25 3.84 -7.09 13.97
C ALA A 25 3.47 -5.61 13.85
N ASP A 26 2.58 -5.13 14.74
CA ASP A 26 2.16 -3.72 14.83
C ASP A 26 1.70 -3.13 13.49
N LEU A 27 1.01 -3.96 12.69
CA LEU A 27 0.70 -3.66 11.29
C LEU A 27 -0.29 -2.50 11.11
N GLU A 28 -1.17 -2.25 12.06
CA GLU A 28 -2.10 -1.11 12.02
C GLU A 28 -1.36 0.23 12.20
N ASP A 29 -0.42 0.26 13.14
CA ASP A 29 0.46 1.41 13.37
C ASP A 29 1.38 1.61 12.17
N PHE A 30 1.90 0.52 11.59
CA PHE A 30 2.71 0.57 10.38
C PHE A 30 1.93 1.12 9.18
N ALA A 31 0.69 0.64 8.95
CA ALA A 31 -0.16 1.17 7.89
C ALA A 31 -0.44 2.67 8.07
N THR A 32 -0.82 3.08 9.27
CA THR A 32 -1.15 4.47 9.57
C THR A 32 0.08 5.37 9.40
N GLY A 33 1.21 4.97 9.99
CA GLY A 33 2.47 5.70 9.92
C GLY A 33 2.99 5.83 8.48
N PHE A 34 2.94 4.75 7.70
CA PHE A 34 3.28 4.76 6.29
C PHE A 34 2.38 5.72 5.50
N SER A 35 1.06 5.63 5.70
CA SER A 35 0.07 6.45 4.98
C SER A 35 0.31 7.95 5.17
N VAL A 36 0.62 8.37 6.40
CA VAL A 36 0.92 9.77 6.72
C VAL A 36 2.29 10.18 6.18
N THR A 37 3.31 9.36 6.39
CA THR A 37 4.70 9.67 6.02
C THR A 37 4.88 9.81 4.51
N GLU A 38 4.23 8.95 3.72
CA GLU A 38 4.26 9.01 2.25
C GLU A 38 3.30 10.08 1.67
N GLY A 39 2.51 10.72 2.54
CA GLY A 39 1.51 11.71 2.14
C GLY A 39 0.40 11.10 1.29
N VAL A 40 0.03 9.85 1.56
CA VAL A 40 -1.21 9.25 1.04
C VAL A 40 -2.40 9.92 1.69
N VAL A 41 -2.32 10.13 3.00
CA VAL A 41 -3.22 10.95 3.81
C VAL A 41 -2.41 12.05 4.49
N GLY A 42 -3.03 13.19 4.79
CA GLY A 42 -2.44 14.25 5.58
C GLY A 42 -2.53 13.99 7.09
N ALA A 43 -3.52 13.21 7.53
CA ALA A 43 -3.68 12.82 8.93
C ALA A 43 -4.33 11.43 9.07
N ALA A 44 -4.05 10.76 10.20
CA ALA A 44 -4.55 9.42 10.48
C ALA A 44 -6.09 9.30 10.45
N HIS A 45 -6.82 10.35 10.82
CA HIS A 45 -8.29 10.35 10.83
C HIS A 45 -8.91 10.33 9.42
N GLU A 46 -8.11 10.55 8.37
CA GLU A 46 -8.57 10.40 6.99
C GLU A 46 -8.58 8.93 6.54
N ILE A 47 -8.08 8.01 7.37
CA ILE A 47 -8.26 6.57 7.22
C ILE A 47 -9.58 6.20 7.91
N GLU A 48 -10.59 5.88 7.12
CA GLU A 48 -11.95 5.57 7.58
C GLU A 48 -12.07 4.13 8.06
N GLU A 49 -11.30 3.22 7.44
CA GLU A 49 -11.26 1.80 7.79
C GLU A 49 -9.88 1.23 7.45
N LEU A 50 -9.39 0.30 8.27
CA LEU A 50 -8.17 -0.46 8.06
C LEU A 50 -8.46 -1.93 8.38
N GLN A 51 -8.13 -2.81 7.44
CA GLN A 51 -8.23 -4.26 7.60
C GLN A 51 -6.87 -4.90 7.33
N VAL A 52 -6.44 -5.77 8.26
CA VAL A 52 -5.26 -6.62 8.09
C VAL A 52 -5.72 -7.99 7.57
N ILE A 53 -5.39 -8.29 6.33
CA ILE A 53 -5.89 -9.47 5.60
C ILE A 53 -4.71 -10.40 5.30
N PRO A 54 -4.63 -11.58 5.94
CA PRO A 54 -3.66 -12.60 5.55
C PRO A 54 -3.90 -13.06 4.11
N ALA A 55 -2.85 -13.18 3.32
CA ALA A 55 -2.87 -13.64 1.94
C ALA A 55 -1.88 -14.79 1.73
N ALA A 56 -1.98 -15.49 0.60
CA ALA A 56 -1.12 -16.64 0.31
C ALA A 56 0.39 -16.30 0.33
N ASN A 57 0.73 -15.07 -0.08
CA ASN A 57 2.12 -14.62 -0.26
C ASN A 57 2.48 -13.45 0.67
N GLY A 58 1.78 -13.28 1.80
CA GLY A 58 2.04 -12.17 2.73
C GLY A 58 0.77 -11.63 3.38
N ILE A 59 0.74 -10.32 3.61
CA ILE A 59 -0.37 -9.64 4.29
C ILE A 59 -0.81 -8.42 3.46
N GLU A 60 -2.11 -8.17 3.37
CA GLU A 60 -2.68 -6.95 2.81
C GLU A 60 -3.19 -6.04 3.93
N LEU A 61 -2.67 -4.82 3.98
CA LEU A 61 -3.19 -3.70 4.74
C LEU A 61 -4.15 -2.94 3.83
N ARG A 62 -5.43 -3.32 3.91
CA ARG A 62 -6.49 -2.75 3.10
C ARG A 62 -7.13 -1.59 3.85
N MET A 63 -7.05 -0.41 3.25
CA MET A 63 -7.56 0.82 3.85
C MET A 63 -8.62 1.46 2.98
N TRP A 64 -9.60 2.08 3.64
CA TRP A 64 -10.49 3.05 3.05
C TRP A 64 -10.11 4.43 3.55
N ILE A 65 -9.94 5.35 2.61
CA ILE A 65 -9.54 6.72 2.92
C ILE A 65 -10.55 7.72 2.38
N ALA A 66 -10.60 8.88 3.04
CA ALA A 66 -11.48 9.97 2.68
C ALA A 66 -11.37 10.33 1.19
N PRO A 67 -12.48 10.70 0.52
CA PRO A 67 -12.47 10.98 -0.92
C PRO A 67 -11.47 12.05 -1.37
N ALA A 68 -11.17 13.04 -0.52
CA ALA A 68 -10.18 14.08 -0.82
C ALA A 68 -8.76 13.51 -0.90
N ALA A 69 -8.38 12.65 0.06
CA ALA A 69 -7.09 11.96 0.05
C ALA A 69 -6.97 11.02 -1.17
N MET A 70 -8.03 10.28 -1.49
CA MET A 70 -8.04 9.40 -2.66
C MET A 70 -7.83 10.17 -3.98
N HIS A 71 -8.45 11.34 -4.16
CA HIS A 71 -8.21 12.17 -5.34
C HIS A 71 -6.74 12.60 -5.48
N ALA A 72 -6.07 12.89 -4.36
CA ALA A 72 -4.65 13.24 -4.37
C ALA A 72 -3.77 12.06 -4.81
N VAL A 73 -4.06 10.85 -4.30
CA VAL A 73 -3.38 9.61 -4.69
C VAL A 73 -3.51 9.37 -6.19
N GLU A 74 -4.71 9.47 -6.73
CA GLU A 74 -4.96 9.30 -8.17
C GLU A 74 -4.29 10.38 -9.03
N ALA A 75 -4.31 11.65 -8.58
CA ALA A 75 -3.66 12.75 -9.29
C ALA A 75 -2.15 12.52 -9.39
N ARG A 76 -1.50 12.11 -8.29
CA ARG A 76 -0.07 11.73 -8.27
C ARG A 76 0.22 10.56 -9.22
N ARG A 77 -0.63 9.53 -9.23
CA ARG A 77 -0.49 8.39 -10.17
C ARG A 77 -0.57 8.84 -11.62
N ARG A 78 -1.51 9.73 -11.97
CA ARG A 78 -1.64 10.28 -13.33
C ARG A 78 -0.43 11.11 -13.75
N GLN A 79 0.18 11.86 -12.82
CA GLN A 79 1.41 12.62 -13.08
C GLN A 79 2.63 11.70 -13.30
N MET A 80 2.75 10.62 -12.51
CA MET A 80 3.80 9.62 -12.70
C MET A 80 3.60 8.79 -13.98
N ALA A 81 2.35 8.53 -14.37
CA ALA A 81 1.98 7.87 -15.62
C ALA A 81 1.94 8.85 -16.83
N GLY A 82 2.85 9.82 -16.89
CA GLY A 82 3.03 10.72 -18.04
C GLY A 82 3.23 9.96 -19.36
N PRO A 83 3.18 10.63 -20.53
CA PRO A 83 2.91 10.03 -21.85
C PRO A 83 3.92 8.97 -22.35
N THR A 84 4.99 8.70 -21.60
CA THR A 84 5.99 7.66 -21.88
C THR A 84 5.84 6.40 -21.02
N GLY A 85 4.89 6.35 -20.08
CA GLY A 85 4.64 5.19 -19.22
C GLY A 85 3.72 4.17 -19.90
N CYS A 86 4.23 2.96 -20.17
CA CYS A 86 3.56 1.89 -20.93
C CYS A 86 2.29 1.26 -20.29
N GLY A 87 1.62 1.93 -19.35
CA GLY A 87 0.26 1.59 -18.94
C GLY A 87 0.03 0.16 -18.40
N MET A 88 1.07 -0.62 -18.07
CA MET A 88 0.89 -1.95 -17.49
C MET A 88 0.62 -1.87 -15.98
N CYS A 89 -0.66 -1.61 -15.70
CA CYS A 89 -1.49 -2.19 -14.66
C CYS A 89 -0.81 -3.12 -13.62
N GLY A 90 -0.58 -2.60 -12.40
CA GLY A 90 -1.45 -2.81 -11.23
C GLY A 90 -1.72 -4.22 -10.67
N LEU A 91 -1.28 -5.30 -11.32
CA LEU A 91 -1.50 -6.69 -10.87
C LEU A 91 -0.21 -7.45 -10.54
N GLU A 92 0.95 -6.81 -10.69
CA GLU A 92 2.26 -7.46 -10.53
C GLU A 92 2.97 -7.13 -9.22
N SER A 93 2.31 -6.44 -8.27
CA SER A 93 3.01 -5.85 -7.12
C SER A 93 3.46 -6.86 -6.06
N LEU A 94 2.81 -8.04 -5.95
CA LEU A 94 3.24 -9.12 -5.06
C LEU A 94 4.21 -10.08 -5.74
N ASP A 95 3.95 -10.46 -7.00
CA ASP A 95 4.78 -11.43 -7.72
C ASP A 95 6.15 -10.83 -8.11
N GLN A 96 6.23 -9.54 -8.48
CA GLN A 96 7.53 -8.91 -8.74
C GLN A 96 8.39 -8.74 -7.48
N ALA A 97 7.79 -8.51 -6.31
CA ALA A 97 8.54 -8.43 -5.06
C ALA A 97 9.20 -9.78 -4.69
N MET A 98 8.59 -10.89 -5.09
CA MET A 98 9.12 -12.25 -4.83
C MET A 98 10.13 -12.74 -5.88
N ARG A 99 10.20 -12.14 -7.07
CA ARG A 99 11.16 -12.55 -8.13
C ARG A 99 12.60 -12.06 -7.93
N GLY A 100 12.88 -11.32 -6.84
CA GLY A 100 14.18 -10.73 -6.54
C GLY A 100 14.91 -11.31 -5.32
N ALA A 101 14.41 -12.39 -4.72
CA ALA A 101 15.02 -13.07 -3.57
C ALA A 101 15.70 -14.39 -3.97
#